data_AF-A0A2T7KKV6-F1
#
_entry.id   AF-A0A2T7KKV6-F1
#
_cell.length_a   1.000
_cell.length_b   1.000
_cell.length_c   1.000
_cell.angle_alpha   90.00
_cell.angle_beta   90.00
_cell.angle_gamma   90.00
#
_symmetry.space_group_name_H-M   'P 1'
#
loop_
_entity.id
_entity.type
_entity.pdbx_description
1 polymer ?
#
loop_
_entity_poly.entity_id
_entity_poly.type
_entity_poly.pdbx_seq_one_letter_code
_entity_poly.pdbx_strand_id
1 'polypeptide(L)'
;MRARSIGAAAATGLVLVAARDLLQKKHTLLRNFPLVGHARYVLETIGPELRQYIVTSNDEERPFSRDQRSWIYASAKGENNYFGFGTDNDIEHIQGHAYVKQRTFAGVLPDLSDPQAALPSAKVLGGPRGRAKAFRPASVINISAMSLGSLSGAAVTALNKGAALAGTMQNTGEGGLSPYHLNGGDLVLQIGTSYFGCRNEDGTFNLDKLKAIVAGAPVKAIEIKLSQGAKPGLGGMLPGVKVTDEIAGIRGIPAGKDCVSPSRHTAFHDVDSMLDFVELLATETGLPVGIKSAIGEMDFWEELATLMERGGRGVDFVTVDGGEGGTGAAPLVFADSVSLPFRMGFSRVYAVFAERNLTDDITFIGSGKLGLPENAVVAFALGVDMINVGREAMLSIGCIQAQKCHTDKCPTGIATQNPWLARGIDVPSKGTRAATYLRTLRRELLKVSGAVGVPHPSLITPTDIDILNGDYDARSLGNVYGYKDGWGSLGPELAHEIAELLTT
;
A
#
# COMPACT_ATOMS: atom_id res chain seq x y z
N MET A 1 22.53 -34.55 -46.83
CA MET A 1 23.61 -33.53 -46.70
C MET A 1 23.30 -32.41 -45.70
N ARG A 2 22.04 -31.96 -45.53
CA ARG A 2 21.69 -30.80 -44.67
C ARG A 2 21.89 -30.96 -43.15
N ALA A 3 21.78 -32.18 -42.59
CA ALA A 3 21.93 -32.38 -41.15
C ALA A 3 23.39 -32.25 -40.65
N ARG A 4 24.36 -32.74 -41.45
CA ARG A 4 25.79 -32.63 -41.12
C ARG A 4 26.30 -31.19 -41.17
N SER A 5 25.82 -30.39 -42.11
CA SER A 5 26.19 -28.97 -42.22
C SER A 5 25.63 -28.13 -41.06
N ILE A 6 24.43 -28.46 -40.56
CA ILE A 6 23.84 -27.80 -39.38
C ILE A 6 24.63 -28.15 -38.11
N GLY A 7 25.01 -29.42 -37.93
CA GLY A 7 25.83 -29.84 -36.79
C GLY A 7 27.22 -29.19 -36.77
N ALA A 8 27.88 -29.09 -37.92
CA ALA A 8 29.17 -28.42 -38.04
C ALA A 8 29.09 -26.92 -37.76
N ALA A 9 28.03 -26.24 -38.22
CA ALA A 9 27.81 -24.83 -37.93
C ALA A 9 27.55 -24.57 -36.44
N ALA A 10 26.75 -25.42 -35.79
CA ALA A 10 26.48 -25.31 -34.35
C ALA A 10 27.75 -25.55 -33.51
N ALA A 11 28.55 -26.56 -33.85
CA ALA A 11 29.82 -26.84 -33.18
C ALA A 11 30.82 -25.68 -33.32
N THR A 12 30.92 -25.11 -34.53
CA THR A 12 31.77 -23.94 -34.78
C THR A 12 31.30 -22.73 -33.97
N GLY A 13 29.99 -22.50 -33.89
CA GLY A 13 29.40 -21.45 -33.06
C GLY A 13 29.73 -21.61 -31.57
N LEU A 14 29.62 -22.82 -31.02
CA LEU A 14 29.98 -23.11 -29.63
C LEU A 14 31.47 -22.88 -29.36
N VAL A 15 32.36 -23.27 -30.27
CA VAL A 15 33.81 -23.03 -30.13
C VAL A 15 34.11 -21.53 -30.12
N LEU A 16 33.47 -20.74 -30.99
CA LEU A 16 33.63 -19.29 -31.03
C LEU A 16 33.13 -18.61 -29.74
N VAL A 17 31.98 -19.07 -29.21
CA VAL A 17 31.46 -18.56 -27.92
C VAL A 17 32.39 -18.95 -26.78
N ALA A 18 32.87 -20.19 -26.72
CA ALA A 18 33.82 -20.63 -25.69
C ALA A 18 35.14 -19.84 -25.73
N ALA A 19 35.69 -19.60 -26.94
CA ALA A 19 36.89 -18.79 -27.12
C ALA A 19 36.67 -17.34 -26.65
N ARG A 20 35.51 -16.75 -27.01
CA ARG A 20 35.12 -15.43 -26.52
C ARG A 20 35.01 -15.38 -24.99
N ASP A 21 34.38 -16.39 -24.39
CA ASP A 21 34.20 -16.50 -22.94
C ASP A 21 35.52 -16.60 -22.17
N LEU A 22 36.50 -17.34 -22.72
CA LEU A 22 37.85 -17.48 -22.16
C LEU A 22 38.69 -16.20 -22.25
N LEU A 23 38.52 -15.44 -23.34
CA LEU A 23 39.31 -14.24 -23.64
C LEU A 23 38.74 -12.97 -23.00
N GLN A 24 37.42 -12.92 -22.77
CA GLN A 24 36.81 -11.76 -22.13
C GLN A 24 37.25 -11.64 -20.66
N LYS A 25 37.43 -10.39 -20.19
CA LYS A 25 37.92 -10.09 -18.83
C LYS A 25 36.83 -9.55 -17.88
N LYS A 26 35.57 -9.44 -18.34
CA LYS A 26 34.47 -8.76 -17.63
C LYS A 26 33.69 -9.69 -16.70
N HIS A 27 33.50 -10.95 -17.08
CA HIS A 27 32.69 -11.92 -16.34
C HIS A 27 33.54 -13.09 -15.88
N THR A 28 33.89 -13.13 -14.60
CA THR A 28 34.73 -14.17 -14.00
C THR A 28 34.15 -15.58 -14.20
N LEU A 29 32.82 -15.72 -14.15
CA LEU A 29 32.15 -17.02 -14.22
C LEU A 29 32.10 -17.60 -15.64
N LEU A 30 31.80 -16.78 -16.66
CA LEU A 30 31.90 -17.20 -18.07
C LEU A 30 33.35 -17.57 -18.44
N ARG A 31 34.32 -16.88 -17.85
CA ARG A 31 35.74 -17.16 -18.09
C ARG A 31 36.21 -18.48 -17.48
N ASN A 32 35.74 -18.81 -16.29
CA ASN A 32 36.09 -20.05 -15.60
C ASN A 32 35.29 -21.26 -16.12
N PHE A 33 34.05 -21.04 -16.55
CA PHE A 33 33.15 -22.08 -17.07
C PHE A 33 32.52 -21.64 -18.40
N PRO A 34 33.30 -21.63 -19.50
CA PRO A 34 32.80 -21.27 -20.84
C PRO A 34 31.61 -22.14 -21.24
N LEU A 35 30.64 -21.57 -21.96
CA LEU A 35 29.38 -22.22 -22.36
C LEU A 35 28.43 -22.56 -21.19
N VAL A 36 28.89 -23.27 -20.16
CA VAL A 36 28.06 -23.69 -19.00
C VAL A 36 27.61 -22.48 -18.18
N GLY A 37 28.46 -21.45 -18.04
CA GLY A 37 28.11 -20.23 -17.34
C GLY A 37 26.92 -19.48 -17.98
N HIS A 38 26.70 -19.61 -19.30
CA HIS A 38 25.53 -19.02 -19.97
C HIS A 38 24.22 -19.64 -19.49
N ALA A 39 24.20 -20.95 -19.18
CA ALA A 39 23.02 -21.61 -18.62
C ALA A 39 22.61 -21.00 -17.28
N ARG A 40 23.59 -20.64 -16.42
CA ARG A 40 23.32 -19.92 -15.17
C ARG A 40 22.63 -18.58 -15.43
N TYR A 41 23.14 -17.75 -16.35
CA TYR A 41 22.53 -16.45 -16.63
C TYR A 41 21.13 -16.57 -17.24
N VAL A 42 20.87 -17.60 -18.07
CA VAL A 42 19.52 -17.91 -18.56
C VAL A 42 18.61 -18.29 -17.39
N LEU A 43 19.04 -19.20 -16.52
CA LEU A 43 18.28 -19.60 -15.33
C LEU A 43 18.07 -18.45 -14.34
N GLU A 44 19.03 -17.56 -14.15
CA GLU A 44 18.89 -16.35 -13.31
C GLU A 44 17.86 -15.38 -13.91
N THR A 45 17.76 -15.30 -15.23
CA THR A 45 16.83 -14.39 -15.93
C THR A 45 15.37 -14.83 -15.77
N ILE A 46 15.12 -16.14 -15.80
CA ILE A 46 13.78 -16.77 -15.68
C ILE A 46 13.50 -17.17 -14.22
N GLY A 47 14.53 -17.20 -13.37
CA GLY A 47 14.47 -17.68 -11.99
C GLY A 47 13.39 -17.03 -11.14
N PRO A 48 13.24 -15.68 -11.11
CA PRO A 48 12.19 -15.02 -10.34
C PRO A 48 10.77 -15.49 -10.70
N GLU A 49 10.50 -15.73 -11.99
CA GLU A 49 9.22 -16.26 -12.46
C GLU A 49 9.07 -17.75 -12.13
N LEU A 50 10.12 -18.55 -12.27
CA LEU A 50 10.10 -19.99 -11.96
C LEU A 50 9.98 -20.29 -10.48
N ARG A 51 10.56 -19.47 -9.60
CA ARG A 51 10.50 -19.66 -8.14
C ARG A 51 9.05 -19.83 -7.67
N GLN A 52 8.09 -19.16 -8.29
CA GLN A 52 6.66 -19.26 -7.97
C GLN A 52 6.07 -20.67 -8.11
N TYR A 53 6.69 -21.52 -8.93
CA TYR A 53 6.23 -22.88 -9.23
C TYR A 53 7.13 -23.96 -8.59
N ILE A 54 8.28 -23.57 -8.04
CA ILE A 54 9.32 -24.49 -7.54
C ILE A 54 9.47 -24.40 -6.00
N VAL A 55 8.78 -23.49 -5.31
CA VAL A 55 8.78 -23.47 -3.83
C VAL A 55 8.08 -24.72 -3.30
N THR A 56 8.75 -25.43 -2.38
CA THR A 56 8.27 -26.68 -1.77
C THR A 56 7.18 -26.48 -0.72
N SER A 57 7.15 -25.31 -0.05
CA SER A 57 6.14 -24.94 0.95
C SER A 57 5.34 -23.70 0.54
N ASN A 58 4.04 -23.65 0.88
CA ASN A 58 3.16 -22.55 0.54
C ASN A 58 3.55 -21.23 1.25
N ASP A 59 4.22 -21.30 2.40
CA ASP A 59 4.49 -20.17 3.30
C ASP A 59 5.88 -19.53 3.15
N GLU A 60 6.75 -20.10 2.32
CA GLU A 60 8.15 -19.64 2.19
C GLU A 60 8.32 -18.45 1.22
N GLU A 61 7.37 -18.23 0.31
CA GLU A 61 7.50 -17.18 -0.70
C GLU A 61 7.43 -15.76 -0.09
N ARG A 62 8.35 -14.89 -0.51
CA ARG A 62 8.43 -13.49 -0.08
C ARG A 62 8.34 -12.55 -1.29
N PRO A 63 7.76 -11.34 -1.13
CA PRO A 63 7.15 -10.78 0.09
C PRO A 63 5.75 -11.32 0.45
N PHE A 64 5.01 -11.92 -0.49
CA PHE A 64 3.75 -12.63 -0.22
C PHE A 64 3.91 -14.13 -0.42
N SER A 65 3.33 -14.91 0.50
CA SER A 65 3.29 -16.37 0.40
C SER A 65 2.38 -16.82 -0.75
N ARG A 66 2.49 -18.10 -1.14
CA ARG A 66 1.63 -18.65 -2.20
C ARG A 66 0.16 -18.60 -1.81
N ASP A 67 -0.16 -18.86 -0.55
CA ASP A 67 -1.54 -18.84 -0.06
C ASP A 67 -2.10 -17.42 -0.02
N GLN A 68 -1.30 -16.45 0.41
CA GLN A 68 -1.67 -15.04 0.34
C GLN A 68 -1.96 -14.59 -1.09
N ARG A 69 -1.08 -14.94 -2.06
CA ARG A 69 -1.32 -14.62 -3.47
C ARG A 69 -2.54 -15.34 -4.03
N SER A 70 -2.70 -16.63 -3.71
CA SER A 70 -3.83 -17.44 -4.17
C SER A 70 -5.15 -16.90 -3.65
N TRP A 71 -5.21 -16.51 -2.37
CA TRP A 71 -6.37 -15.87 -1.78
C TRP A 71 -6.72 -14.56 -2.49
N ILE A 72 -5.73 -13.68 -2.74
CA ILE A 72 -5.97 -12.41 -3.46
C ILE A 72 -6.47 -12.69 -4.89
N TYR A 73 -5.84 -13.61 -5.62
CA TYR A 73 -6.23 -13.92 -6.99
C TYR A 73 -7.62 -14.55 -7.09
N ALA A 74 -7.94 -15.52 -6.24
CA ALA A 74 -9.25 -16.16 -6.20
C ALA A 74 -10.33 -15.13 -5.84
N SER A 75 -10.09 -14.34 -4.78
CA SER A 75 -10.98 -13.27 -4.35
C SER A 75 -11.20 -12.23 -5.46
N ALA A 76 -10.16 -11.81 -6.17
CA ALA A 76 -10.27 -10.86 -7.26
C ALA A 76 -11.09 -11.39 -8.44
N LYS A 77 -11.01 -12.70 -8.74
CA LYS A 77 -11.77 -13.31 -9.83
C LYS A 77 -13.20 -13.72 -9.43
N GLY A 78 -13.55 -13.62 -8.14
CA GLY A 78 -14.81 -14.17 -7.63
C GLY A 78 -14.83 -15.70 -7.64
N GLU A 79 -13.66 -16.35 -7.65
CA GLU A 79 -13.51 -17.79 -7.51
C GLU A 79 -13.59 -18.17 -6.02
N ASN A 80 -13.72 -19.48 -5.73
CA ASN A 80 -13.67 -19.98 -4.36
C ASN A 80 -12.30 -19.64 -3.72
N ASN A 81 -12.32 -18.92 -2.61
CA ASN A 81 -11.15 -18.55 -1.83
C ASN A 81 -11.09 -19.29 -0.48
N TYR A 82 -11.85 -20.38 -0.32
CA TYR A 82 -11.79 -21.28 0.82
C TYR A 82 -10.66 -22.29 0.69
N PHE A 83 -10.03 -22.57 1.82
CA PHE A 83 -8.99 -23.58 1.98
C PHE A 83 -9.56 -24.79 2.73
N GLY A 84 -9.17 -26.00 2.32
CA GLY A 84 -9.54 -27.25 2.99
C GLY A 84 -8.41 -27.80 3.84
N PHE A 85 -8.67 -28.88 4.58
CA PHE A 85 -7.68 -29.67 5.35
C PHE A 85 -7.12 -29.04 6.65
N GLY A 86 -7.28 -27.73 6.86
CA GLY A 86 -6.87 -27.05 8.11
C GLY A 86 -5.80 -25.99 7.88
N THR A 87 -5.07 -25.62 8.94
CA THR A 87 -3.96 -24.66 8.83
C THR A 87 -2.65 -25.40 8.53
N ASP A 88 -1.90 -24.89 7.55
CA ASP A 88 -0.54 -25.34 7.26
C ASP A 88 0.51 -24.62 8.13
N ASN A 89 0.09 -23.60 8.89
CA ASN A 89 0.98 -22.84 9.77
C ASN A 89 1.33 -23.66 11.02
N ASP A 90 2.58 -23.56 11.46
CA ASP A 90 3.00 -24.03 12.79
C ASP A 90 2.50 -23.07 13.87
N ILE A 91 1.22 -23.23 14.22
CA ILE A 91 0.52 -22.36 15.16
C ILE A 91 1.04 -22.51 16.60
N GLU A 92 1.78 -23.57 16.93
CA GLU A 92 2.28 -23.81 18.30
C GLU A 92 3.64 -23.16 18.55
N HIS A 93 4.45 -22.94 17.50
CA HIS A 93 5.82 -22.45 17.65
C HIS A 93 6.14 -21.15 16.87
N ILE A 94 5.29 -20.71 15.92
CA ILE A 94 5.55 -19.47 15.18
C ILE A 94 5.33 -18.24 16.07
N GLN A 95 6.43 -17.70 16.58
CA GLN A 95 6.43 -16.43 17.29
C GLN A 95 5.83 -15.30 16.44
N GLY A 96 4.97 -14.49 17.04
CA GLY A 96 4.30 -13.38 16.38
C GLY A 96 3.01 -13.76 15.63
N HIS A 97 2.63 -15.05 15.62
CA HIS A 97 1.33 -15.47 15.09
C HIS A 97 0.19 -14.84 15.91
N ALA A 98 -0.83 -14.34 15.23
CA ALA A 98 -1.95 -13.64 15.86
C ALA A 98 -3.19 -14.53 15.93
N TYR A 99 -3.72 -14.70 17.13
CA TYR A 99 -4.94 -15.44 17.40
C TYR A 99 -6.08 -14.48 17.68
N VAL A 100 -7.09 -14.52 16.82
CA VAL A 100 -8.33 -13.77 17.02
C VAL A 100 -9.25 -14.60 17.93
N LYS A 101 -9.67 -14.02 19.06
CA LYS A 101 -10.54 -14.68 20.03
C LYS A 101 -11.98 -14.59 19.55
N GLN A 102 -12.57 -15.73 19.22
CA GLN A 102 -14.00 -15.82 18.95
C GLN A 102 -14.83 -15.75 20.24
N ARG A 103 -16.03 -15.17 20.15
CA ARG A 103 -17.04 -15.21 21.22
C ARG A 103 -18.19 -16.12 20.82
N THR A 104 -18.56 -17.03 21.72
CA THR A 104 -19.68 -17.97 21.49
C THR A 104 -21.03 -17.26 21.40
N PHE A 105 -21.19 -16.18 22.15
CA PHE A 105 -22.40 -15.37 22.16
C PHE A 105 -22.03 -13.94 21.76
N ALA A 106 -22.74 -13.41 20.76
CA ALA A 106 -22.60 -12.04 20.27
C ALA A 106 -23.94 -11.32 20.36
N GLY A 107 -23.89 -9.99 20.41
CA GLY A 107 -25.08 -9.15 20.30
C GLY A 107 -25.64 -9.12 18.88
N VAL A 108 -26.35 -8.04 18.54
CA VAL A 108 -26.82 -7.81 17.17
C VAL A 108 -25.62 -7.57 16.25
N LEU A 109 -25.57 -8.30 15.14
CA LEU A 109 -24.52 -8.22 14.13
C LEU A 109 -25.12 -7.83 12.77
N PRO A 110 -24.34 -7.19 11.89
CA PRO A 110 -24.79 -6.84 10.55
C PRO A 110 -25.15 -8.09 9.75
N ASP A 111 -26.10 -7.94 8.82
CA ASP A 111 -26.38 -8.98 7.83
C ASP A 111 -25.20 -9.14 6.86
N LEU A 112 -24.66 -10.35 6.80
CA LEU A 112 -23.54 -10.71 5.93
C LEU A 112 -24.01 -11.33 4.60
N SER A 113 -25.33 -11.38 4.36
CA SER A 113 -25.91 -11.96 3.15
C SER A 113 -25.62 -11.13 1.90
N ASP A 114 -25.49 -9.80 2.04
CA ASP A 114 -25.17 -8.91 0.93
C ASP A 114 -23.66 -8.96 0.59
N PRO A 115 -23.27 -9.48 -0.60
CA PRO A 115 -21.88 -9.47 -1.03
C PRO A 115 -21.34 -8.06 -1.34
N GLN A 116 -22.21 -7.05 -1.38
CA GLN A 116 -21.89 -5.64 -1.62
C GLN A 116 -21.89 -4.78 -0.35
N ALA A 117 -22.10 -5.39 0.83
CA ALA A 117 -22.24 -4.69 2.10
C ALA A 117 -21.22 -3.55 2.25
N ALA A 118 -21.74 -2.37 2.55
CA ALA A 118 -20.92 -1.22 2.87
C ALA A 118 -20.14 -1.48 4.16
N LEU A 119 -18.97 -0.87 4.28
CA LEU A 119 -18.18 -0.90 5.51
C LEU A 119 -17.61 0.50 5.74
N PRO A 120 -18.46 1.47 6.13
CA PRO A 120 -18.04 2.86 6.26
C PRO A 120 -17.01 3.02 7.35
N SER A 121 -16.19 4.07 7.28
CA SER A 121 -15.31 4.41 8.40
C SER A 121 -16.13 4.80 9.62
N ALA A 122 -15.63 4.43 10.80
CA ALA A 122 -16.22 4.83 12.08
C ALA A 122 -16.07 6.34 12.34
N LYS A 123 -15.10 7.01 11.71
CA LYS A 123 -14.85 8.45 11.85
C LYS A 123 -15.22 9.23 10.60
N VAL A 124 -15.60 10.50 10.80
CA VAL A 124 -15.78 11.49 9.72
C VAL A 124 -14.45 12.18 9.47
N LEU A 125 -13.89 11.99 8.26
CA LEU A 125 -12.61 12.58 7.89
C LEU A 125 -12.75 14.11 7.84
N GLY A 126 -11.94 14.81 8.66
CA GLY A 126 -12.02 16.27 8.84
C GLY A 126 -13.21 16.77 9.68
N GLY A 127 -13.98 15.85 10.29
CA GLY A 127 -15.11 16.19 11.17
C GLY A 127 -14.68 16.95 12.43
N PRO A 128 -13.74 16.44 13.25
CA PRO A 128 -13.29 17.09 14.48
C PRO A 128 -12.76 18.52 14.28
N ARG A 129 -12.19 18.81 13.10
CA ARG A 129 -11.67 20.13 12.74
C ARG A 129 -12.67 21.01 11.97
N GLY A 130 -13.91 20.56 11.78
CA GLY A 130 -14.96 21.32 11.11
C GLY A 130 -14.66 21.66 9.65
N ARG A 131 -13.97 20.78 8.91
CA ARG A 131 -13.62 21.03 7.49
C ARG A 131 -14.89 21.16 6.65
N ALA A 132 -14.95 22.16 5.77
CA ALA A 132 -16.15 22.46 4.97
C ALA A 132 -16.62 21.29 4.08
N LYS A 133 -15.69 20.42 3.66
CA LYS A 133 -15.95 19.20 2.89
C LYS A 133 -15.63 17.93 3.68
N ALA A 134 -15.75 17.97 5.00
CA ALA A 134 -15.67 16.78 5.83
C ALA A 134 -16.68 15.73 5.34
N PHE A 135 -16.29 14.45 5.40
CA PHE A 135 -17.13 13.36 4.91
C PHE A 135 -16.81 12.05 5.63
N ARG A 136 -17.77 11.14 5.69
CA ARG A 136 -17.55 9.77 6.17
C ARG A 136 -17.15 8.89 4.99
N PRO A 137 -15.92 8.34 4.95
CA PRO A 137 -15.54 7.37 3.92
C PRO A 137 -16.51 6.19 3.89
N ALA A 138 -16.99 5.82 2.70
CA ALA A 138 -17.93 4.69 2.53
C ALA A 138 -17.28 3.31 2.70
N SER A 139 -15.94 3.27 2.74
CA SER A 139 -15.15 2.05 2.92
C SER A 139 -13.96 2.31 3.84
N VAL A 140 -13.74 1.41 4.80
CA VAL A 140 -12.49 1.34 5.58
C VAL A 140 -11.31 0.81 4.77
N ILE A 141 -11.54 0.31 3.56
CA ILE A 141 -10.50 -0.22 2.66
C ILE A 141 -10.38 0.66 1.44
N ASN A 142 -9.20 1.22 1.21
CA ASN A 142 -8.93 2.15 0.11
C ASN A 142 -7.65 1.76 -0.65
N ILE A 143 -7.51 2.22 -1.90
CA ILE A 143 -6.34 1.93 -2.73
C ILE A 143 -5.22 2.91 -2.38
N SER A 144 -4.07 2.37 -1.97
CA SER A 144 -2.90 3.13 -1.54
C SER A 144 -2.24 3.92 -2.68
N ALA A 145 -1.45 4.89 -2.28
CA ALA A 145 -0.76 5.84 -3.13
C ALA A 145 0.23 5.16 -4.09
N MET A 146 -0.08 5.15 -5.39
CA MET A 146 0.79 4.57 -6.43
C MET A 146 0.76 5.44 -7.68
N SER A 147 1.87 6.13 -7.96
CA SER A 147 1.94 7.13 -9.02
C SER A 147 1.77 6.56 -10.43
N LEU A 148 1.09 7.29 -11.31
CA LEU A 148 1.32 7.17 -12.75
C LEU A 148 2.83 7.36 -13.06
N GLY A 149 3.37 6.50 -13.91
CA GLY A 149 4.81 6.38 -14.17
C GLY A 149 5.41 5.18 -13.46
N SER A 150 5.12 5.01 -12.16
CA SER A 150 5.39 3.72 -11.50
C SER A 150 4.47 2.64 -12.04
N LEU A 151 3.17 2.95 -12.12
CA LEU A 151 2.15 2.15 -12.79
C LEU A 151 1.90 2.63 -14.23
N SER A 152 1.41 1.73 -15.07
CA SER A 152 0.91 2.05 -16.42
C SER A 152 -0.43 2.80 -16.34
N GLY A 153 -0.76 3.57 -17.38
CA GLY A 153 -2.07 4.22 -17.48
C GLY A 153 -3.23 3.23 -17.42
N ALA A 154 -3.08 2.04 -18.02
CA ALA A 154 -4.08 0.98 -17.96
C ALA A 154 -4.28 0.43 -16.54
N ALA A 155 -3.21 0.25 -15.76
CA ALA A 155 -3.31 -0.17 -14.36
C ALA A 155 -4.01 0.89 -13.50
N VAL A 156 -3.63 2.16 -13.64
CA VAL A 156 -4.27 3.27 -12.91
C VAL A 156 -5.76 3.35 -13.24
N THR A 157 -6.12 3.24 -14.52
CA THR A 157 -7.51 3.25 -14.99
C THR A 157 -8.30 2.08 -14.41
N ALA A 158 -7.74 0.87 -14.44
CA ALA A 158 -8.39 -0.31 -13.87
C ALA A 158 -8.63 -0.16 -12.37
N LEU A 159 -7.63 0.31 -11.62
CA LEU A 159 -7.76 0.55 -10.18
C LEU A 159 -8.81 1.61 -9.87
N ASN A 160 -8.87 2.71 -10.63
CA ASN A 160 -9.87 3.75 -10.40
C ASN A 160 -11.30 3.27 -10.68
N LYS A 161 -11.50 2.54 -11.78
CA LYS A 161 -12.80 1.91 -12.06
C LYS A 161 -13.18 0.90 -10.98
N GLY A 162 -12.22 0.11 -10.51
CA GLY A 162 -12.42 -0.81 -9.39
C GLY A 162 -12.83 -0.09 -8.11
N ALA A 163 -12.18 1.05 -7.82
CA ALA A 163 -12.51 1.89 -6.68
C ALA A 163 -13.93 2.46 -6.78
N ALA A 164 -14.33 2.96 -7.95
CA ALA A 164 -15.67 3.46 -8.22
C ALA A 164 -16.74 2.38 -7.99
N LEU A 165 -16.53 1.19 -8.58
CA LEU A 165 -17.44 0.05 -8.41
C LEU A 165 -17.53 -0.37 -6.95
N ALA A 166 -16.42 -0.41 -6.23
CA ALA A 166 -16.39 -0.82 -4.83
C ALA A 166 -16.85 0.27 -3.85
N GLY A 167 -17.05 1.52 -4.27
CA GLY A 167 -17.34 2.62 -3.35
C GLY A 167 -16.15 2.95 -2.43
N THR A 168 -14.94 2.84 -2.95
CA THR A 168 -13.69 3.11 -2.21
C THR A 168 -12.94 4.28 -2.86
N MET A 169 -11.99 4.87 -2.15
CA MET A 169 -11.12 5.90 -2.70
C MET A 169 -9.84 5.30 -3.29
N GLN A 170 -9.26 6.00 -4.27
CA GLN A 170 -7.91 5.74 -4.77
C GLN A 170 -7.01 6.94 -4.50
N ASN A 171 -5.84 6.66 -3.93
CA ASN A 171 -4.81 7.67 -3.78
C ASN A 171 -3.95 7.77 -5.06
N THR A 172 -3.75 8.98 -5.58
CA THR A 172 -3.06 9.25 -6.86
C THR A 172 -1.57 8.87 -6.86
N GLY A 173 -0.96 8.77 -5.68
CA GLY A 173 0.48 8.73 -5.54
C GLY A 173 1.15 10.07 -5.85
N GLU A 174 2.46 10.13 -5.59
CA GLU A 174 3.28 11.35 -5.71
C GLU A 174 3.45 11.88 -7.14
N GLY A 175 2.98 11.16 -8.17
CA GLY A 175 3.24 11.48 -9.58
C GLY A 175 2.33 12.52 -10.21
N GLY A 176 1.42 13.11 -9.42
CA GLY A 176 0.39 14.03 -9.89
C GLY A 176 -0.91 13.31 -10.31
N LEU A 177 -1.98 14.09 -10.40
CA LEU A 177 -3.27 13.63 -10.92
C LEU A 177 -3.20 13.53 -12.45
N SER A 178 -3.78 12.46 -13.01
CA SER A 178 -3.77 12.20 -14.45
C SER A 178 -5.16 11.84 -14.98
N PRO A 179 -5.39 11.90 -16.29
CA PRO A 179 -6.66 11.47 -16.89
C PRO A 179 -7.03 10.01 -16.56
N TYR A 180 -6.03 9.15 -16.33
CA TYR A 180 -6.26 7.75 -15.94
C TYR A 180 -6.87 7.60 -14.54
N HIS A 181 -6.81 8.62 -13.69
CA HIS A 181 -7.51 8.66 -12.40
C HIS A 181 -8.97 9.12 -12.53
N LEU A 182 -9.39 9.65 -13.68
CA LEU A 182 -10.71 10.26 -13.87
C LEU A 182 -11.72 9.26 -14.45
N ASN A 183 -11.93 8.14 -13.76
CA ASN A 183 -12.82 7.06 -14.19
C ASN A 183 -13.96 6.76 -13.20
N GLY A 184 -14.33 7.76 -12.40
CA GLY A 184 -15.50 7.74 -11.50
C GLY A 184 -15.20 7.40 -10.04
N GLY A 185 -13.99 6.93 -9.71
CA GLY A 185 -13.61 6.67 -8.33
C GLY A 185 -13.18 7.95 -7.61
N ASP A 186 -13.59 8.10 -6.36
CA ASP A 186 -13.15 9.20 -5.50
C ASP A 186 -11.63 9.15 -5.26
N LEU A 187 -11.01 10.33 -5.12
CA LEU A 187 -9.56 10.47 -5.08
C LEU A 187 -9.06 11.04 -3.75
N VAL A 188 -7.94 10.49 -3.27
CA VAL A 188 -7.04 11.18 -2.35
C VAL A 188 -5.85 11.70 -3.16
N LEU A 189 -5.68 13.01 -3.21
CA LEU A 189 -4.57 13.62 -3.92
C LEU A 189 -3.32 13.56 -3.03
N GLN A 190 -2.30 12.81 -3.44
CA GLN A 190 -1.03 12.80 -2.71
C GLN A 190 -0.06 13.84 -3.27
N ILE A 191 0.49 14.66 -2.37
CA ILE A 191 1.51 15.66 -2.67
C ILE A 191 2.86 15.15 -2.13
N GLY A 192 3.77 14.83 -3.04
CA GLY A 192 5.17 14.51 -2.71
C GLY A 192 6.08 15.74 -2.71
N THR A 193 7.36 15.53 -2.40
CA THR A 193 8.38 16.58 -2.27
C THR A 193 8.68 17.37 -3.53
N SER A 194 8.38 16.81 -4.71
CA SER A 194 8.52 17.51 -6.00
C SER A 194 7.28 18.28 -6.44
N TYR A 195 6.18 18.22 -5.65
CA TYR A 195 4.92 18.92 -5.90
C TYR A 195 4.37 18.71 -7.33
N PHE A 196 4.50 17.50 -7.89
CA PHE A 196 4.05 17.22 -9.26
C PHE A 196 2.56 17.55 -9.43
N GLY A 197 2.23 18.23 -10.53
CA GLY A 197 0.90 18.80 -10.80
C GLY A 197 0.62 20.15 -10.13
N CYS A 198 1.24 20.46 -8.99
CA CYS A 198 0.99 21.69 -8.21
C CYS A 198 2.27 22.48 -7.90
N ARG A 199 3.18 22.57 -8.88
CA ARG A 199 4.47 23.25 -8.77
C ARG A 199 4.61 24.46 -9.70
N ASN A 200 5.42 25.41 -9.28
CA ASN A 200 6.01 26.44 -10.13
C ASN A 200 7.08 25.85 -11.05
N GLU A 201 7.53 26.64 -12.03
CA GLU A 201 8.60 26.25 -12.96
C GLU A 201 9.93 25.99 -12.23
N ASP A 202 10.20 26.73 -11.16
CA ASP A 202 11.37 26.54 -10.28
C ASP A 202 11.28 25.30 -9.37
N GLY A 203 10.11 24.63 -9.34
CA GLY A 203 9.86 23.45 -8.51
C GLY A 203 9.33 23.71 -7.11
N THR A 204 9.11 24.96 -6.73
CA THR A 204 8.42 25.31 -5.49
C THR A 204 6.92 25.02 -5.60
N PHE A 205 6.24 24.89 -4.45
CA PHE A 205 4.81 24.64 -4.40
C PHE A 205 3.99 25.82 -4.96
N ASN A 206 2.90 25.52 -5.65
CA ASN A 206 1.95 26.49 -6.20
C ASN A 206 0.51 26.17 -5.76
N LEU A 207 -0.05 27.05 -4.94
CA LEU A 207 -1.38 26.92 -4.36
C LEU A 207 -2.51 27.04 -5.41
N ASP A 208 -2.40 27.97 -6.35
CA ASP A 208 -3.43 28.18 -7.39
C ASP A 208 -3.59 26.94 -8.28
N LYS A 209 -2.48 26.30 -8.64
CA LYS A 209 -2.49 25.03 -9.39
C LYS A 209 -3.12 23.90 -8.56
N LEU A 210 -2.84 23.82 -7.26
CA LEU A 210 -3.52 22.86 -6.39
C LEU A 210 -5.03 23.09 -6.38
N LYS A 211 -5.48 24.34 -6.20
CA LYS A 211 -6.90 24.71 -6.22
C LYS A 211 -7.56 24.33 -7.54
N ALA A 212 -6.88 24.58 -8.67
CA ALA A 212 -7.37 24.17 -10.00
C ALA A 212 -7.51 22.64 -10.13
N ILE A 213 -6.54 21.86 -9.65
CA ILE A 213 -6.62 20.39 -9.63
C ILE A 213 -7.81 19.92 -8.80
N VAL A 214 -7.95 20.44 -7.59
CA VAL A 214 -9.02 20.05 -6.67
C VAL A 214 -10.40 20.40 -7.23
N ALA A 215 -10.54 21.56 -7.89
CA ALA A 215 -11.79 21.96 -8.52
C ALA A 215 -12.15 21.11 -9.75
N GLY A 216 -11.16 20.58 -10.46
CA GLY A 216 -11.34 19.84 -11.71
C GLY A 216 -11.53 18.32 -11.56
N ALA A 217 -11.48 17.76 -10.36
CA ALA A 217 -11.49 16.31 -10.13
C ALA A 217 -12.24 15.93 -8.85
N PRO A 218 -12.71 14.68 -8.70
CA PRO A 218 -13.40 14.20 -7.50
C PRO A 218 -12.44 13.94 -6.33
N VAL A 219 -11.66 14.97 -5.95
CA VAL A 219 -10.72 14.91 -4.83
C VAL A 219 -11.49 15.09 -3.53
N LYS A 220 -11.41 14.09 -2.65
CA LYS A 220 -12.07 14.07 -1.34
C LYS A 220 -11.15 14.44 -0.18
N ALA A 221 -9.84 14.21 -0.33
CA ALA A 221 -8.84 14.55 0.67
C ALA A 221 -7.47 14.79 0.03
N ILE A 222 -6.59 15.46 0.78
CA ILE A 222 -5.20 15.71 0.38
C ILE A 222 -4.27 15.00 1.37
N GLU A 223 -3.31 14.24 0.86
CA GLU A 223 -2.28 13.57 1.67
C GLU A 223 -0.90 14.15 1.36
N ILE A 224 -0.28 14.80 2.34
CA ILE A 224 1.10 15.27 2.25
C ILE A 224 2.03 14.11 2.60
N LYS A 225 2.83 13.66 1.63
CA LYS A 225 3.72 12.51 1.81
C LYS A 225 5.08 12.95 2.35
N LEU A 226 5.28 12.77 3.65
CA LEU A 226 6.56 12.98 4.31
C LEU A 226 7.54 11.85 3.98
N SER A 227 7.06 10.61 4.02
CA SER A 227 7.86 9.42 3.72
C SER A 227 7.01 8.21 3.30
N GLN A 228 7.66 7.11 2.94
CA GLN A 228 7.01 5.82 2.66
C GLN A 228 7.86 4.69 3.24
N GLY A 229 7.23 3.58 3.62
CA GLY A 229 7.90 2.49 4.34
C GLY A 229 9.11 1.90 3.62
N ALA A 230 9.03 1.77 2.29
CA ALA A 230 10.08 1.15 1.49
C ALA A 230 11.37 1.99 1.32
N LYS A 231 11.30 3.30 1.56
CA LYS A 231 12.43 4.23 1.40
C LYS A 231 12.20 5.55 2.14
N PRO A 232 12.06 5.52 3.46
CA PRO A 232 11.89 6.75 4.22
C PRO A 232 13.12 7.66 4.07
N GLY A 233 12.90 8.96 4.17
CA GLY A 233 13.98 9.94 4.07
C GLY A 233 14.54 10.15 2.65
N LEU A 234 14.08 9.40 1.64
CA LEU A 234 14.39 9.62 0.23
C LEU A 234 13.16 10.07 -0.56
N GLY A 235 13.40 10.90 -1.57
CA GLY A 235 12.37 11.28 -2.54
C GLY A 235 11.95 10.14 -3.46
N GLY A 236 10.86 10.34 -4.19
CA GLY A 236 10.45 9.53 -5.33
C GLY A 236 11.56 9.34 -6.36
N MET A 237 11.66 8.14 -6.94
CA MET A 237 12.54 7.86 -8.07
C MET A 237 11.73 7.22 -9.20
N LEU A 238 11.73 7.87 -10.36
CA LEU A 238 11.19 7.30 -11.59
C LEU A 238 12.31 7.28 -12.65
N PRO A 239 12.73 6.08 -13.11
CA PRO A 239 13.74 5.97 -14.15
C PRO A 239 13.32 6.66 -15.45
N GLY A 240 14.26 7.29 -16.15
CA GLY A 240 14.03 8.10 -17.35
C GLY A 240 13.40 7.33 -18.50
N VAL A 241 13.66 6.02 -18.59
CA VAL A 241 12.98 5.11 -19.54
C VAL A 241 11.46 5.10 -19.35
N LYS A 242 10.97 5.43 -18.15
CA LYS A 242 9.55 5.52 -17.81
C LYS A 242 9.03 6.97 -17.83
N VAL A 243 9.86 7.96 -18.14
CA VAL A 243 9.45 9.37 -18.23
C VAL A 243 9.10 9.67 -19.69
N THR A 244 7.93 9.21 -20.11
CA THR A 244 7.36 9.50 -21.43
C THR A 244 6.97 10.98 -21.55
N ASP A 245 6.67 11.45 -22.76
CA ASP A 245 6.20 12.84 -22.98
C ASP A 245 4.92 13.15 -22.20
N GLU A 246 4.00 12.19 -22.11
CA GLU A 246 2.78 12.32 -21.31
C GLU A 246 3.10 12.50 -19.81
N ILE A 247 3.98 11.65 -19.26
CA ILE A 247 4.37 11.72 -17.84
C ILE A 247 5.13 13.02 -17.57
N ALA A 248 6.01 13.42 -18.49
CA ALA A 248 6.74 14.68 -18.44
C ALA A 248 5.78 15.88 -18.39
N GLY A 249 4.75 15.89 -19.25
CA GLY A 249 3.71 16.93 -19.26
C GLY A 249 2.91 16.99 -17.97
N ILE A 250 2.46 15.84 -17.44
CA ILE A 250 1.70 15.76 -16.18
C ILE A 250 2.53 16.24 -14.99
N ARG A 251 3.82 15.89 -14.96
CA ARG A 251 4.73 16.22 -13.85
C ARG A 251 5.39 17.59 -13.98
N GLY A 252 5.40 18.19 -15.16
CA GLY A 252 6.16 19.42 -15.43
C GLY A 252 7.67 19.21 -15.35
N ILE A 253 8.18 18.12 -15.94
CA ILE A 253 9.61 17.74 -15.93
C ILE A 253 10.07 17.37 -17.34
N PRO A 254 11.40 17.37 -17.65
CA PRO A 254 11.89 16.95 -18.96
C PRO A 254 11.67 15.45 -19.23
N ALA A 255 11.24 15.11 -20.46
CA ALA A 255 11.08 13.74 -20.92
C ALA A 255 12.42 12.97 -21.02
N GLY A 256 12.36 11.66 -20.81
CA GLY A 256 13.49 10.73 -20.96
C GLY A 256 14.59 10.82 -19.90
N LYS A 257 14.47 11.75 -18.93
CA LYS A 257 15.47 11.92 -17.86
C LYS A 257 15.02 11.26 -16.56
N ASP A 258 15.97 10.73 -15.81
CA ASP A 258 15.70 10.21 -14.48
C ASP A 258 15.08 11.30 -13.60
N CYS A 259 13.94 10.97 -12.99
CA CYS A 259 13.20 11.86 -12.12
C CYS A 259 13.50 11.47 -10.67
N VAL A 260 14.45 12.16 -10.05
CA VAL A 260 14.80 12.03 -8.63
C VAL A 260 14.20 13.21 -7.88
N SER A 261 13.26 12.92 -6.98
CA SER A 261 12.64 13.96 -6.15
C SER A 261 13.53 14.33 -4.96
N PRO A 262 13.45 15.56 -4.45
CA PRO A 262 14.10 15.94 -3.19
C PRO A 262 13.67 15.03 -2.04
N SER A 263 14.52 14.89 -1.01
CA SER A 263 14.21 14.10 0.18
C SER A 263 13.28 14.80 1.17
N ARG A 264 13.07 16.11 1.03
CA ARG A 264 12.27 16.96 1.93
C ARG A 264 11.39 17.91 1.13
N HIS A 265 10.30 18.32 1.75
CA HIS A 265 9.46 19.39 1.27
C HIS A 265 10.19 20.73 1.40
N THR A 266 9.98 21.65 0.46
CA THR A 266 10.51 23.02 0.52
C THR A 266 9.50 24.02 1.07
N ALA A 267 8.22 23.64 1.16
CA ALA A 267 7.14 24.48 1.67
C ALA A 267 7.13 24.62 3.21
N PHE A 268 7.79 23.70 3.92
CA PHE A 268 7.90 23.66 5.38
C PHE A 268 9.19 22.93 5.78
N HIS A 269 9.65 23.13 7.01
CA HIS A 269 10.94 22.60 7.48
C HIS A 269 10.90 21.93 8.85
N ASP A 270 9.80 22.11 9.58
CA ASP A 270 9.54 21.53 10.89
C ASP A 270 8.04 21.21 11.04
N VAL A 271 7.64 20.66 12.19
CA VAL A 271 6.24 20.28 12.43
C VAL A 271 5.33 21.51 12.51
N ASP A 272 5.81 22.61 13.11
CA ASP A 272 5.03 23.84 13.27
C ASP A 272 4.66 24.47 11.91
N SER A 273 5.65 24.70 11.05
CA SER A 273 5.44 25.20 9.69
C SER A 273 4.70 24.22 8.78
N MET A 274 4.83 22.90 9.03
CA MET A 274 4.01 21.89 8.35
C MET A 274 2.53 22.04 8.73
N LEU A 275 2.21 22.27 10.00
CA LEU A 275 0.83 22.47 10.43
C LEU A 275 0.22 23.75 9.84
N ASP A 276 0.98 24.84 9.72
CA ASP A 276 0.53 26.03 9.00
C ASP A 276 0.21 25.73 7.53
N PHE A 277 1.06 24.91 6.89
CA PHE A 277 0.81 24.47 5.52
C PHE A 277 -0.45 23.61 5.41
N VAL A 278 -0.67 22.68 6.34
CA VAL A 278 -1.89 21.85 6.41
C VAL A 278 -3.14 22.73 6.53
N GLU A 279 -3.15 23.70 7.44
CA GLU A 279 -4.28 24.60 7.63
C GLU A 279 -4.53 25.50 6.43
N LEU A 280 -3.47 25.99 5.77
CA LEU A 280 -3.59 26.75 4.51
C LEU A 280 -4.29 25.90 3.44
N LEU A 281 -3.83 24.66 3.23
CA LEU A 281 -4.43 23.78 2.22
C LEU A 281 -5.91 23.47 2.54
N ALA A 282 -6.20 23.20 3.81
CA ALA A 282 -7.57 22.90 4.25
C ALA A 282 -8.49 24.11 4.09
N THR A 283 -8.02 25.31 4.44
CA THR A 283 -8.78 26.57 4.29
C THR A 283 -9.08 26.89 2.82
N GLU A 284 -8.08 26.74 1.95
CA GLU A 284 -8.17 27.15 0.55
C GLU A 284 -8.94 26.15 -0.33
N THR A 285 -9.07 24.89 0.12
CA THR A 285 -9.74 23.83 -0.63
C THR A 285 -11.04 23.33 0.01
N GLY A 286 -11.20 23.57 1.32
CA GLY A 286 -12.24 23.01 2.17
C GLY A 286 -12.08 21.53 2.50
N LEU A 287 -11.06 20.86 1.95
CA LEU A 287 -10.88 19.41 2.06
C LEU A 287 -10.17 19.02 3.38
N PRO A 288 -10.40 17.80 3.90
CA PRO A 288 -9.52 17.20 4.88
C PRO A 288 -8.09 17.05 4.34
N VAL A 289 -7.11 17.39 5.17
CA VAL A 289 -5.69 17.34 4.85
C VAL A 289 -4.95 16.54 5.91
N GLY A 290 -4.25 15.50 5.49
CA GLY A 290 -3.48 14.62 6.36
C GLY A 290 -2.08 14.41 5.87
N ILE A 291 -1.33 13.61 6.61
CA ILE A 291 0.06 13.27 6.30
C ILE A 291 0.23 11.77 6.10
N LYS A 292 1.25 11.38 5.34
CA LYS A 292 1.74 10.00 5.27
C LYS A 292 3.18 9.93 5.71
N SER A 293 3.45 9.04 6.67
CA SER A 293 4.81 8.84 7.18
C SER A 293 5.07 7.38 7.56
N ALA A 294 6.26 6.92 7.24
CA ALA A 294 6.85 5.72 7.80
C ALA A 294 7.46 6.00 9.17
N ILE A 295 7.52 4.96 10.01
CA ILE A 295 7.95 5.10 11.40
C ILE A 295 9.44 4.77 11.50
N GLY A 296 10.22 5.68 12.07
CA GLY A 296 11.62 5.47 12.41
C GLY A 296 11.90 6.11 13.77
N GLU A 297 12.27 7.38 13.74
CA GLU A 297 12.45 8.22 14.93
C GLU A 297 11.08 8.74 15.43
N MET A 298 10.96 8.93 16.76
CA MET A 298 9.70 9.25 17.43
C MET A 298 9.50 10.75 17.71
N ASP A 299 10.56 11.57 17.71
CA ASP A 299 10.49 12.99 18.10
C ASP A 299 9.47 13.77 17.25
N PHE A 300 9.43 13.49 15.94
CA PHE A 300 8.41 14.03 15.04
C PHE A 300 6.97 13.79 15.53
N TRP A 301 6.66 12.57 16.00
CA TRP A 301 5.32 12.20 16.44
C TRP A 301 4.97 12.86 17.77
N GLU A 302 5.93 12.93 18.70
CA GLU A 302 5.77 13.61 19.98
C GLU A 302 5.52 15.10 19.80
N GLU A 303 6.29 15.75 18.91
CA GLU A 303 6.11 17.17 18.57
C GLU A 303 4.75 17.42 17.91
N LEU A 304 4.37 16.59 16.93
CA LEU A 304 3.07 16.69 16.25
C LEU A 304 1.91 16.59 17.24
N ALA A 305 1.90 15.58 18.11
CA ALA A 305 0.83 15.41 19.07
C ALA A 305 0.82 16.54 20.11
N THR A 306 1.98 17.02 20.56
CA THR A 306 2.10 18.17 21.48
C THR A 306 1.56 19.46 20.88
N LEU A 307 1.80 19.71 19.58
CA LEU A 307 1.26 20.89 18.91
C LEU A 307 -0.23 20.78 18.63
N MET A 308 -0.73 19.58 18.31
CA MET A 308 -2.15 19.32 18.10
C MET A 308 -2.98 19.43 19.38
N GLU A 309 -2.45 18.99 20.52
CA GLU A 309 -3.10 19.09 21.85
C GLU A 309 -3.46 20.54 22.23
N ARG A 310 -2.73 21.53 21.70
CA ARG A 310 -3.03 22.96 21.91
C ARG A 310 -4.33 23.41 21.22
N GLY A 311 -4.90 22.60 20.32
CA GLY A 311 -6.22 22.79 19.71
C GLY A 311 -6.32 23.75 18.52
N GLY A 312 -5.28 24.54 18.22
CA GLY A 312 -5.34 25.57 17.16
C GLY A 312 -5.07 25.07 15.73
N ARG A 313 -4.20 24.06 15.55
CA ARG A 313 -3.73 23.55 14.25
C ARG A 313 -3.56 22.03 14.31
N GLY A 314 -3.58 21.33 13.18
CA GLY A 314 -3.49 19.87 13.19
C GLY A 314 -3.88 19.19 11.89
N VAL A 315 -3.44 17.95 11.74
CA VAL A 315 -3.80 17.10 10.60
C VAL A 315 -5.17 16.44 10.82
N ASP A 316 -5.92 16.22 9.74
CA ASP A 316 -7.22 15.54 9.80
C ASP A 316 -7.08 14.01 9.81
N PHE A 317 -5.96 13.49 9.28
CA PHE A 317 -5.63 12.07 9.29
C PHE A 317 -4.11 11.84 9.21
N VAL A 318 -3.69 10.65 9.64
CA VAL A 318 -2.32 10.16 9.47
C VAL A 318 -2.35 8.79 8.82
N THR A 319 -1.72 8.66 7.66
CA THR A 319 -1.36 7.37 7.08
C THR A 319 -0.01 6.89 7.63
N VAL A 320 -0.05 5.89 8.51
CA VAL A 320 1.13 5.24 9.09
C VAL A 320 1.56 4.08 8.19
N ASP A 321 2.74 4.20 7.57
CA ASP A 321 3.24 3.23 6.59
C ASP A 321 4.34 2.35 7.19
N GLY A 322 4.07 1.05 7.36
CA GLY A 322 5.06 0.10 7.85
C GLY A 322 6.23 -0.09 6.89
N GLY A 323 7.41 -0.41 7.44
CA GLY A 323 8.64 -0.66 6.66
C GLY A 323 8.49 -1.74 5.59
N GLU A 324 7.50 -2.62 5.72
CA GLU A 324 7.15 -3.64 4.73
C GLU A 324 6.51 -3.07 3.46
N GLY A 325 6.28 -1.75 3.39
CA GLY A 325 5.66 -1.05 2.27
C GLY A 325 6.28 -1.37 0.90
N GLY A 326 5.49 -1.22 -0.17
CA GLY A 326 5.97 -1.44 -1.55
C GLY A 326 6.68 -0.23 -2.14
N THR A 327 7.48 -0.45 -3.18
CA THR A 327 8.04 0.60 -4.04
C THR A 327 8.26 0.10 -5.46
N GLY A 328 8.18 1.00 -6.44
CA GLY A 328 8.60 0.72 -7.81
C GLY A 328 10.11 0.63 -7.95
N ALA A 329 10.86 1.40 -7.15
CA ALA A 329 12.31 1.46 -7.11
C ALA A 329 12.81 2.00 -5.76
N ALA A 330 13.76 1.31 -5.13
CA ALA A 330 14.47 1.77 -3.94
C ALA A 330 15.85 1.11 -3.84
N PRO A 331 16.83 1.75 -3.17
CA PRO A 331 18.05 1.07 -2.77
C PRO A 331 17.76 -0.02 -1.73
N LEU A 332 18.52 -1.12 -1.75
CA LEU A 332 18.30 -2.29 -0.90
C LEU A 332 18.27 -1.97 0.60
N VAL A 333 19.24 -1.20 1.08
CA VAL A 333 19.35 -0.83 2.51
C VAL A 333 18.09 -0.13 3.03
N PHE A 334 17.45 0.68 2.18
CA PHE A 334 16.22 1.38 2.53
C PHE A 334 15.01 0.45 2.57
N ALA A 335 14.93 -0.50 1.65
CA ALA A 335 13.84 -1.47 1.61
C ALA A 335 13.86 -2.45 2.79
N ASP A 336 15.06 -2.82 3.26
CA ASP A 336 15.20 -3.90 4.25
C ASP A 336 15.48 -3.41 5.68
N SER A 337 15.95 -2.18 5.87
CA SER A 337 16.52 -1.76 7.17
C SER A 337 16.14 -0.37 7.65
N VAL A 338 15.44 0.44 6.84
CA VAL A 338 15.09 1.80 7.22
C VAL A 338 13.57 1.91 7.34
N SER A 339 13.08 1.75 8.57
CA SER A 339 11.72 1.94 9.11
C SER A 339 11.36 0.76 10.02
N LEU A 340 10.46 0.98 10.96
CA LEU A 340 9.88 -0.07 11.78
C LEU A 340 8.80 -0.84 11.00
N PRO A 341 8.69 -2.16 11.21
CA PRO A 341 7.52 -2.96 10.89
C PRO A 341 6.21 -2.31 11.35
N PHE A 342 5.13 -2.46 10.57
CA PHE A 342 3.86 -1.76 10.80
C PHE A 342 3.35 -1.89 12.24
N ARG A 343 3.21 -3.12 12.76
CA ARG A 343 2.60 -3.36 14.08
C ARG A 343 3.39 -2.69 15.20
N MET A 344 4.72 -2.69 15.11
CA MET A 344 5.60 -2.04 16.09
C MET A 344 5.64 -0.52 15.92
N GLY A 345 5.66 -0.02 14.68
CA GLY A 345 5.68 1.42 14.43
C GLY A 345 4.35 2.06 14.80
N PHE A 346 3.24 1.48 14.36
CA PHE A 346 1.89 1.99 14.61
C PHE A 346 1.56 2.02 16.10
N SER A 347 1.88 0.96 16.86
CA SER A 347 1.64 0.94 18.31
C SER A 347 2.32 2.08 19.06
N ARG A 348 3.57 2.40 18.68
CA ARG A 348 4.30 3.54 19.26
C ARG A 348 3.66 4.86 18.89
N VAL A 349 3.28 5.05 17.62
CA VAL A 349 2.61 6.28 17.18
C VAL A 349 1.26 6.44 17.87
N TYR A 350 0.43 5.39 17.91
CA TYR A 350 -0.87 5.43 18.55
C TYR A 350 -0.76 5.83 20.03
N ALA A 351 0.19 5.25 20.77
CA ALA A 351 0.45 5.59 22.17
C ALA A 351 0.68 7.10 22.39
N VAL A 352 1.47 7.75 21.53
CA VAL A 352 1.78 9.19 21.62
C VAL A 352 0.50 10.05 21.56
N PHE A 353 -0.42 9.71 20.67
CA PHE A 353 -1.69 10.43 20.52
C PHE A 353 -2.70 10.05 21.62
N ALA A 354 -2.72 8.78 22.02
CA ALA A 354 -3.60 8.27 23.07
C ALA A 354 -3.27 8.90 24.43
N GLU A 355 -1.99 9.15 24.74
CA GLU A 355 -1.58 9.85 25.96
C GLU A 355 -2.11 11.28 26.06
N ARG A 356 -2.42 11.89 24.90
CA ARG A 356 -2.92 13.27 24.80
C ARG A 356 -4.42 13.31 24.47
N ASN A 357 -5.11 12.17 24.53
CA ASN A 357 -6.53 12.02 24.20
C ASN A 357 -6.91 12.51 22.78
N LEU A 358 -5.97 12.43 21.83
CA LEU A 358 -6.18 12.91 20.46
C LEU A 358 -6.72 11.82 19.52
N THR A 359 -6.89 10.59 19.99
CA THR A 359 -7.16 9.44 19.12
C THR A 359 -8.49 9.52 18.39
N ASP A 360 -9.50 10.17 18.96
CA ASP A 360 -10.79 10.36 18.30
C ASP A 360 -10.84 11.62 17.41
N ASP A 361 -9.92 12.56 17.62
CA ASP A 361 -9.81 13.82 16.86
C ASP A 361 -9.07 13.67 15.53
N ILE A 362 -8.50 12.49 15.28
CA ILE A 362 -7.76 12.16 14.07
C ILE A 362 -8.16 10.78 13.53
N THR A 363 -8.16 10.63 12.21
CA THR A 363 -8.29 9.32 11.57
C THR A 363 -6.91 8.68 11.34
N PHE A 364 -6.68 7.51 11.90
CA PHE A 364 -5.51 6.69 11.64
C PHE A 364 -5.73 5.75 10.45
N ILE A 365 -4.86 5.85 9.45
CA ILE A 365 -4.88 4.99 8.27
C ILE A 365 -3.63 4.10 8.29
N GLY A 366 -3.80 2.78 8.28
CA GLY A 366 -2.69 1.84 8.20
C GLY A 366 -2.30 1.52 6.76
N SER A 367 -1.00 1.44 6.47
CA SER A 367 -0.50 0.78 5.26
C SER A 367 0.79 -0.02 5.52
N GLY A 368 1.08 -1.01 4.67
CA GLY A 368 2.24 -1.90 4.86
C GLY A 368 1.84 -3.38 4.97
N LYS A 369 1.36 -3.96 3.85
CA LYS A 369 0.90 -5.36 3.77
C LYS A 369 -0.41 -5.68 4.53
N LEU A 370 -1.29 -4.69 4.67
CA LEU A 370 -2.58 -4.83 5.37
C LEU A 370 -3.73 -5.29 4.47
N GLY A 371 -3.50 -5.60 3.19
CA GLY A 371 -4.55 -6.04 2.26
C GLY A 371 -4.94 -7.52 2.39
N LEU A 372 -4.69 -8.11 3.55
CA LEU A 372 -4.98 -9.49 3.91
C LEU A 372 -5.79 -9.49 5.23
N PRO A 373 -6.84 -10.30 5.38
CA PRO A 373 -7.74 -10.25 6.54
C PRO A 373 -7.00 -10.36 7.87
N GLU A 374 -6.04 -11.27 7.99
CA GLU A 374 -5.29 -11.53 9.21
C GLU A 374 -4.43 -10.33 9.65
N ASN A 375 -3.85 -9.60 8.71
CA ASN A 375 -3.05 -8.41 9.02
C ASN A 375 -3.95 -7.19 9.30
N ALA A 376 -5.03 -7.06 8.55
CA ALA A 376 -5.99 -5.98 8.73
C ALA A 376 -6.66 -6.05 10.11
N VAL A 377 -7.12 -7.22 10.56
CA VAL A 377 -7.77 -7.41 11.87
C VAL A 377 -6.85 -7.00 13.01
N VAL A 378 -5.56 -7.38 12.96
CA VAL A 378 -4.57 -6.94 13.94
C VAL A 378 -4.37 -5.43 13.90
N ALA A 379 -4.36 -4.82 12.70
CA ALA A 379 -4.25 -3.37 12.57
C ALA A 379 -5.44 -2.63 13.19
N PHE A 380 -6.67 -3.08 12.93
CA PHE A 380 -7.87 -2.52 13.54
C PHE A 380 -7.84 -2.66 15.07
N ALA A 381 -7.44 -3.83 15.58
CA ALA A 381 -7.28 -4.05 17.02
C ALA A 381 -6.25 -3.14 17.69
N LEU A 382 -5.23 -2.68 16.95
CA LEU A 382 -4.28 -1.68 17.45
C LEU A 382 -4.85 -0.26 17.48
N GLY A 383 -6.02 0.00 16.87
CA GLY A 383 -6.65 1.32 16.80
C GLY A 383 -6.60 2.00 15.43
N VAL A 384 -6.38 1.24 14.35
CA VAL A 384 -6.51 1.75 12.97
C VAL A 384 -7.98 1.98 12.61
N ASP A 385 -8.29 3.10 11.95
CA ASP A 385 -9.65 3.43 11.49
C ASP A 385 -9.91 3.02 10.03
N MET A 386 -8.86 3.02 9.19
CA MET A 386 -8.92 2.61 7.78
C MET A 386 -7.60 1.99 7.31
N ILE A 387 -7.62 1.20 6.25
CA ILE A 387 -6.41 0.65 5.62
C ILE A 387 -6.27 1.05 4.16
N ASN A 388 -5.02 1.25 3.75
CA ASN A 388 -4.64 1.53 2.37
C ASN A 388 -3.87 0.33 1.78
N VAL A 389 -4.44 -0.29 0.74
CA VAL A 389 -3.90 -1.50 0.09
C VAL A 389 -3.22 -1.15 -1.24
N GLY A 390 -1.99 -1.64 -1.44
CA GLY A 390 -1.15 -1.26 -2.59
C GLY A 390 -0.78 -2.45 -3.45
N ARG A 391 0.14 -3.28 -2.95
CA ARG A 391 0.63 -4.47 -3.67
C ARG A 391 -0.49 -5.49 -3.88
N GLU A 392 -1.39 -5.63 -2.91
CA GLU A 392 -2.55 -6.50 -2.98
C GLU A 392 -3.54 -6.04 -4.05
N ALA A 393 -3.73 -4.72 -4.18
CA ALA A 393 -4.49 -4.13 -5.29
C ALA A 393 -3.79 -4.36 -6.65
N MET A 394 -2.45 -4.36 -6.70
CA MET A 394 -1.72 -4.73 -7.92
C MET A 394 -1.89 -6.23 -8.23
N LEU A 395 -1.84 -7.11 -7.23
CA LEU A 395 -2.06 -8.55 -7.38
C LEU A 395 -3.49 -8.83 -7.89
N SER A 396 -4.50 -8.12 -7.37
CA SER A 396 -5.89 -8.30 -7.80
C SER A 396 -6.08 -8.01 -9.30
N ILE A 397 -5.34 -7.05 -9.86
CA ILE A 397 -5.35 -6.75 -11.32
C ILE A 397 -4.35 -7.59 -12.14
N GLY A 398 -3.59 -8.48 -11.53
CA GLY A 398 -2.74 -9.46 -12.22
C GLY A 398 -1.23 -9.25 -12.05
N CYS A 399 -0.77 -8.57 -11.01
CA CYS A 399 0.64 -8.60 -10.65
C CYS A 399 1.02 -10.04 -10.33
N ILE A 400 2.22 -10.45 -10.72
CA ILE A 400 2.75 -11.78 -10.41
C ILE A 400 4.00 -11.68 -9.52
N GLN A 401 4.25 -10.54 -8.87
CA GLN A 401 5.44 -10.37 -8.01
C GLN A 401 6.77 -10.63 -8.74
N ALA A 402 6.87 -10.24 -10.02
CA ALA A 402 8.10 -10.41 -10.82
C ALA A 402 9.29 -9.54 -10.35
N GLN A 403 9.04 -8.54 -9.50
CA GLN A 403 10.03 -7.61 -8.93
C GLN A 403 10.89 -6.83 -9.97
N LYS A 404 10.41 -6.73 -11.21
CA LYS A 404 11.06 -6.00 -12.32
C LYS A 404 10.49 -4.59 -12.54
N CYS A 405 9.80 -4.02 -11.55
CA CYS A 405 9.00 -2.80 -11.67
C CYS A 405 9.78 -1.56 -12.14
N HIS A 406 11.04 -1.44 -11.72
CA HIS A 406 11.94 -0.33 -12.07
C HIS A 406 12.53 -0.45 -13.49
N THR A 407 12.47 -1.62 -14.12
CA THR A 407 13.14 -1.89 -15.40
C THR A 407 12.30 -1.52 -16.63
N ASP A 408 11.06 -1.11 -16.41
CA ASP A 408 10.03 -0.94 -17.45
C ASP A 408 9.60 -2.23 -18.18
N LYS A 409 10.08 -3.40 -17.76
CA LYS A 409 9.80 -4.70 -18.40
C LYS A 409 8.81 -5.55 -17.60
N CYS A 410 7.81 -4.93 -16.99
CA CYS A 410 6.77 -5.65 -16.23
C CYS A 410 6.00 -6.60 -17.17
N PRO A 411 6.06 -7.93 -16.95
CA PRO A 411 5.49 -8.90 -17.90
C PRO A 411 3.96 -8.87 -17.97
N THR A 412 3.30 -8.29 -16.96
CA THR A 412 1.84 -8.22 -16.84
C THR A 412 1.26 -6.84 -17.14
N GLY A 413 2.10 -5.89 -17.59
CA GLY A 413 1.64 -4.56 -18.01
C GLY A 413 1.34 -3.58 -16.87
N ILE A 414 1.54 -3.97 -15.61
CA ILE A 414 1.16 -3.14 -14.45
C ILE A 414 2.15 -2.02 -14.19
N ALA A 415 3.45 -2.34 -14.13
CA ALA A 415 4.50 -1.40 -13.74
C ALA A 415 5.42 -1.08 -14.93
N THR A 416 4.85 -0.61 -16.04
CA THR A 416 5.56 -0.32 -17.29
C THR A 416 4.89 0.83 -18.04
N GLN A 417 5.65 1.55 -18.86
CA GLN A 417 5.18 2.53 -19.83
C GLN A 417 5.24 2.00 -21.26
N ASN A 418 5.70 0.76 -21.46
CA ASN A 418 5.72 0.10 -22.75
C ASN A 418 4.29 -0.28 -23.20
N PRO A 419 3.76 0.28 -24.31
CA PRO A 419 2.40 0.00 -24.77
C PRO A 419 2.14 -1.48 -25.07
N TRP A 420 3.15 -2.20 -25.58
CA TRP A 420 3.05 -3.63 -25.89
C TRP A 420 2.84 -4.49 -24.63
N LEU A 421 3.42 -4.09 -23.51
CA LEU A 421 3.25 -4.78 -22.24
C LEU A 421 1.97 -4.32 -21.54
N ALA A 422 1.71 -3.01 -21.53
CA ALA A 422 0.54 -2.41 -20.90
C ALA A 422 -0.78 -2.93 -21.48
N ARG A 423 -0.82 -3.28 -22.78
CA ARG A 423 -2.00 -3.91 -23.41
C ARG A 423 -2.45 -5.22 -22.77
N GLY A 424 -1.59 -5.87 -21.97
CA GLY A 424 -1.96 -7.07 -21.21
C GLY A 424 -3.01 -6.82 -20.12
N ILE A 425 -3.23 -5.54 -19.76
CA ILE A 425 -4.29 -5.12 -18.85
C ILE A 425 -5.55 -4.81 -19.66
N ASP A 426 -6.48 -5.76 -19.67
CA ASP A 426 -7.86 -5.48 -20.06
C ASP A 426 -8.56 -4.68 -18.95
N VAL A 427 -8.70 -3.37 -19.16
CA VAL A 427 -9.21 -2.43 -18.15
C VAL A 427 -10.59 -2.81 -17.59
N PRO A 428 -11.61 -3.19 -18.40
CA PRO A 428 -12.90 -3.63 -17.87
C PRO A 428 -12.77 -4.85 -16.96
N SER A 429 -12.09 -5.91 -17.40
CA SER A 429 -11.88 -7.11 -16.58
C SER A 429 -11.10 -6.82 -15.31
N LYS A 430 -10.00 -6.07 -15.41
CA LYS A 430 -9.15 -5.76 -14.26
C LYS A 430 -9.82 -4.82 -13.27
N GLY A 431 -10.63 -3.87 -13.74
CA GLY A 431 -11.44 -3.01 -12.88
C GLY A 431 -12.45 -3.80 -12.05
N THR A 432 -13.20 -4.70 -12.69
CA THR A 432 -14.10 -5.62 -11.97
C THR A 432 -13.33 -6.47 -10.96
N ARG A 433 -12.16 -6.99 -11.33
CA ARG A 433 -11.33 -7.78 -10.41
C ARG A 433 -10.88 -7.02 -9.17
N ALA A 434 -10.43 -5.78 -9.35
CA ALA A 434 -10.07 -4.91 -8.23
C ALA A 434 -11.26 -4.67 -7.31
N ALA A 435 -12.46 -4.39 -7.87
CA ALA A 435 -13.67 -4.21 -7.08
C ALA A 435 -14.06 -5.45 -6.28
N THR A 436 -14.04 -6.63 -6.91
CA THR A 436 -14.38 -7.90 -6.26
C THR A 436 -13.41 -8.23 -5.11
N TYR A 437 -12.11 -7.98 -5.30
CA TYR A 437 -11.13 -8.12 -4.23
C TYR A 437 -11.43 -7.19 -3.04
N LEU A 438 -11.66 -5.90 -3.29
CA LEU A 438 -11.95 -4.91 -2.23
C LEU A 438 -13.24 -5.25 -1.45
N ARG A 439 -14.28 -5.70 -2.15
CA ARG A 439 -15.54 -6.16 -1.53
C ARG A 439 -15.37 -7.45 -0.73
N THR A 440 -14.58 -8.38 -1.26
CA THR A 440 -14.27 -9.64 -0.57
C THR A 440 -13.51 -9.38 0.72
N LEU A 441 -12.50 -8.51 0.71
CA LEU A 441 -11.77 -8.17 1.93
C LEU A 441 -12.67 -7.50 2.97
N ARG A 442 -13.58 -6.60 2.57
CA ARG A 442 -14.59 -6.02 3.48
C ARG A 442 -15.47 -7.10 4.12
N ARG A 443 -15.97 -8.03 3.32
CA ARG A 443 -16.80 -9.14 3.80
C ARG A 443 -16.04 -10.02 4.78
N GLU A 444 -14.77 -10.34 4.51
CA GLU A 444 -13.95 -11.11 5.45
C GLU A 444 -13.71 -10.35 6.76
N LEU A 445 -13.49 -9.02 6.71
CA LEU A 445 -13.41 -8.21 7.93
C LEU A 445 -14.71 -8.22 8.74
N LEU A 446 -15.87 -8.11 8.08
CA LEU A 446 -17.17 -8.19 8.74
C LEU A 446 -17.40 -9.57 9.38
N LYS A 447 -17.06 -10.67 8.68
CA LYS A 447 -17.13 -12.03 9.24
C LYS A 447 -16.25 -12.20 10.46
N VAL A 448 -15.00 -11.75 10.41
CA VAL A 448 -14.08 -11.86 11.55
C VAL A 448 -14.55 -10.97 12.71
N SER A 449 -15.06 -9.77 12.42
CA SER A 449 -15.69 -8.90 13.43
C SER A 449 -16.86 -9.61 14.13
N GLY A 450 -17.73 -10.26 13.34
CA GLY A 450 -18.82 -11.08 13.86
C GLY A 450 -18.36 -12.27 14.70
N ALA A 451 -17.25 -12.92 14.32
CA ALA A 451 -16.64 -13.99 15.13
C ALA A 451 -16.08 -13.47 16.46
N VAL A 452 -15.45 -12.29 16.46
CA VAL A 452 -15.08 -11.55 17.68
C VAL A 452 -16.32 -11.14 18.47
N GLY A 453 -17.47 -10.93 17.82
CA GLY A 453 -18.73 -10.55 18.44
C GLY A 453 -19.00 -9.06 18.44
N VAL A 454 -18.42 -8.32 17.48
CA VAL A 454 -18.64 -6.88 17.27
C VAL A 454 -19.12 -6.60 15.84
N PRO A 455 -19.95 -5.57 15.61
CA PRO A 455 -20.52 -5.31 14.29
C PRO A 455 -19.53 -4.67 13.30
N HIS A 456 -18.46 -4.04 13.79
CA HIS A 456 -17.50 -3.28 12.97
C HIS A 456 -16.05 -3.59 13.37
N PRO A 457 -15.08 -3.70 12.44
CA PRO A 457 -13.70 -4.03 12.76
C PRO A 457 -13.00 -3.03 13.68
N SER A 458 -13.32 -1.73 13.60
CA SER A 458 -12.80 -0.72 14.55
C SER A 458 -13.28 -0.88 16.01
N LEU A 459 -14.18 -1.83 16.28
CA LEU A 459 -14.59 -2.20 17.64
C LEU A 459 -13.83 -3.43 18.15
N ILE A 460 -12.96 -4.03 17.34
CA ILE A 460 -12.02 -5.06 17.80
C ILE A 460 -10.95 -4.34 18.61
N THR A 461 -10.64 -4.85 19.80
CA THR A 461 -9.71 -4.22 20.74
C THR A 461 -8.42 -5.05 20.88
N PRO A 462 -7.35 -4.51 21.49
CA PRO A 462 -6.14 -5.29 21.75
C PRO A 462 -6.34 -6.48 22.70
N THR A 463 -7.49 -6.58 23.36
CA THR A 463 -7.82 -7.73 24.23
C THR A 463 -8.40 -8.91 23.46
N ASP A 464 -8.92 -8.66 22.25
CA ASP A 464 -9.54 -9.65 21.37
C ASP A 464 -8.52 -10.46 20.57
N ILE A 465 -7.24 -10.09 20.66
CA ILE A 465 -6.15 -10.75 19.94
C ILE A 465 -5.06 -11.14 20.93
N ASP A 466 -4.61 -12.38 20.84
CA ASP A 466 -3.36 -12.83 21.46
C ASP A 466 -2.27 -12.99 20.41
N ILE A 467 -1.03 -12.70 20.79
CA ILE A 467 0.17 -12.92 19.99
C ILE A 467 0.97 -14.04 20.64
N LEU A 468 1.28 -15.06 19.85
CA LEU A 468 2.11 -16.18 20.29
C LEU A 468 3.55 -15.72 20.54
N ASN A 469 4.08 -16.06 21.71
CA ASN A 469 5.45 -15.80 22.13
C ASN A 469 6.38 -17.03 21.91
N GLY A 470 5.81 -18.11 21.36
CA GLY A 470 6.47 -19.41 21.14
C GLY A 470 6.15 -20.38 22.27
N ASP A 471 6.29 -21.68 22.00
CA ASP A 471 6.22 -22.77 22.98
C ASP A 471 4.97 -22.72 23.88
N TYR A 472 3.79 -22.60 23.24
CA TYR A 472 2.48 -22.57 23.92
C TYR A 472 2.22 -21.34 24.82
N ASP A 473 3.09 -20.32 24.80
CA ASP A 473 2.87 -19.05 25.48
C ASP A 473 2.26 -18.00 24.54
N ALA A 474 1.26 -17.27 25.02
CA ALA A 474 0.63 -16.19 24.27
C ALA A 474 0.27 -15.03 25.20
N ARG A 475 0.42 -13.81 24.68
CA ARG A 475 0.08 -12.57 25.41
C ARG A 475 -0.88 -11.74 24.59
N SER A 476 -1.79 -11.02 25.24
CA SER A 476 -2.68 -10.10 24.53
C SER A 476 -1.89 -9.10 23.70
N LEU A 477 -2.46 -8.69 22.58
CA LEU A 477 -1.88 -7.71 21.67
C LEU A 477 -1.49 -6.43 22.42
N GLY A 478 -2.35 -5.98 23.33
CA GLY A 478 -2.08 -4.82 24.18
C GLY A 478 -0.86 -5.01 25.07
N ASN A 479 -0.70 -6.19 25.69
CA ASN A 479 0.45 -6.51 26.53
C ASN A 479 1.76 -6.61 25.74
N VAL A 480 1.72 -7.10 24.50
CA VAL A 480 2.91 -7.19 23.63
C VAL A 480 3.42 -5.80 23.25
N TYR A 481 2.50 -4.87 22.96
CA TYR A 481 2.85 -3.53 22.49
C TYR A 481 2.79 -2.43 23.57
N GLY A 482 2.53 -2.79 24.83
CA GLY A 482 2.53 -1.85 25.96
C GLY A 482 1.34 -0.89 25.99
N TYR A 483 0.18 -1.31 25.49
CA TYR A 483 -1.04 -0.49 25.53
C TYR A 483 -1.59 -0.40 26.96
N LYS A 484 -2.05 0.80 27.33
CA LYS A 484 -2.81 1.03 28.56
C LYS A 484 -4.28 0.65 28.35
N ASP A 485 -5.00 0.46 29.45
CA ASP A 485 -6.44 0.14 29.39
C ASP A 485 -7.21 1.21 28.60
N GLY A 486 -8.07 0.76 27.70
CA GLY A 486 -8.85 1.63 26.80
C GLY A 486 -8.13 2.04 25.52
N TRP A 487 -6.81 1.90 25.41
CA TRP A 487 -6.11 2.18 24.16
C TRP A 487 -6.46 1.16 23.08
N GLY A 488 -6.55 1.62 21.83
CA GLY A 488 -7.01 0.84 20.69
C GLY A 488 -8.53 0.80 20.54
N SER A 489 -9.28 1.27 21.55
CA SER A 489 -10.73 1.39 21.49
C SER A 489 -11.15 2.73 20.90
N LEU A 490 -12.29 2.72 20.22
CA LEU A 490 -12.97 3.91 19.73
C LEU A 490 -13.73 4.62 20.87
N GLY A 491 -13.83 5.94 20.84
CA GLY A 491 -14.65 6.69 21.79
C GLY A 491 -16.12 6.21 21.84
N PRO A 492 -16.81 6.30 23.00
CA PRO A 492 -18.15 5.72 23.16
C PRO A 492 -19.20 6.22 22.16
N GLU A 493 -19.17 7.51 21.81
CA GLU A 493 -20.11 8.10 20.85
C GLU A 493 -19.89 7.54 19.44
N LEU A 494 -18.64 7.53 18.98
CA LEU A 494 -18.26 6.97 17.68
C LEU A 494 -18.56 5.46 17.61
N ALA A 495 -18.34 4.73 18.71
CA ALA A 495 -18.62 3.30 18.83
C ALA A 495 -20.11 2.99 18.73
N HIS A 496 -20.94 3.82 19.38
CA HIS A 496 -22.39 3.71 19.29
C HIS A 496 -22.89 4.03 17.88
N GLU A 497 -22.45 5.15 17.30
CA GLU A 497 -22.86 5.58 15.96
C GLU A 497 -22.53 4.53 14.89
N ILE A 498 -21.31 3.97 14.89
CA ILE A 498 -20.93 2.97 13.88
C ILE A 498 -21.65 1.64 14.06
N ALA A 499 -21.98 1.27 15.30
CA ALA A 499 -22.77 0.07 15.58
C ALA A 499 -24.21 0.22 15.08
N GLU A 500 -24.83 1.38 15.32
CA GLU A 500 -26.17 1.68 14.80
C GLU A 500 -26.19 1.65 13.28
N LEU A 501 -25.25 2.33 12.62
CA LEU A 501 -25.16 2.39 11.14
C LEU A 501 -25.07 1.03 10.44
N LEU A 502 -24.59 -0.02 11.13
CA LEU A 502 -24.46 -1.36 10.57
C LEU A 502 -25.53 -2.35 11.04
N THR A 503 -26.30 -2.01 12.07
CA THR A 503 -27.30 -2.92 12.66
C THR A 503 -28.75 -2.48 12.43
N THR A 504 -28.96 -1.24 11.97
CA THR A 504 -30.22 -0.75 11.39
C THR A 504 -30.31 -1.09 9.91
#